data_AF-A0A2Z3ICB4-F1
#
_entry.id   AF-A0A2Z3ICB4-F1
#
_cell.length_a   1.000
_cell.length_b   1.000
_cell.length_c   1.000
_cell.angle_alpha   90.00
_cell.angle_beta   90.00
_cell.angle_gamma   90.00
#
_symmetry.space_group_name_H-M   'P 1'
#
loop_
_entity.id
_entity.type
_entity.pdbx_description
1 polymer ?
#
loop_
_entity_poly.entity_id
_entity_poly.type
_entity_poly.pdbx_seq_one_letter_code
_entity_poly.pdbx_strand_id
1 'polypeptide(L)'
;MAISQYRNLMWDLAVIFAVLSPFTLIMGYYSRRRFHALLKAPLNEEVEQETHDWEHRVRRWTILEFLVPGLSILSFIAWLVLSHLSAGVS
;
A
#
# COMPACT_ATOMS: atom_id res chain seq x y z
N MET A 1 23.03 -10.84 18.60
CA MET A 1 21.94 -10.07 19.25
C MET A 1 21.26 -9.09 18.28
N ALA A 2 22.01 -8.24 17.56
CA ALA A 2 21.42 -7.28 16.60
C ALA A 2 20.71 -7.96 15.40
N ILE A 3 21.32 -8.97 14.77
CA ILE A 3 20.76 -9.64 13.58
C ILE A 3 19.38 -10.26 13.86
N SER A 4 19.20 -10.89 15.03
CA SER A 4 17.91 -11.47 15.44
C SER A 4 16.83 -10.41 15.70
N GLN A 5 17.20 -9.24 16.24
CA GLN A 5 16.27 -8.13 16.43
C GLN A 5 15.83 -7.52 15.11
N TYR A 6 16.76 -7.27 14.19
CA TYR A 6 16.45 -6.78 12.84
C TYR A 6 15.59 -7.78 12.06
N ARG A 7 15.88 -9.08 12.17
CA ARG A 7 15.07 -10.13 11.57
C ARG A 7 13.63 -10.06 12.09
N ASN A 8 13.42 -10.06 13.40
CA ASN A 8 12.06 -10.02 13.95
C ASN A 8 11.32 -8.73 13.55
N LEU A 9 12.01 -7.58 13.52
CA LEU A 9 11.41 -6.32 13.06
C LEU A 9 10.99 -6.37 11.58
N MET A 10 11.79 -6.98 10.70
CA MET A 10 11.43 -7.16 9.28
C MET A 10 10.20 -8.06 9.10
N TRP A 11 10.08 -9.10 9.93
CA TRP A 11 8.88 -9.95 9.96
C TRP A 11 7.65 -9.16 10.39
N ASP A 12 7.74 -8.43 11.49
CA ASP A 12 6.62 -7.64 12.02
C ASP A 12 6.15 -6.59 11.00
N LEU A 13 7.09 -5.89 10.36
CA LEU A 13 6.77 -4.94 9.28
C LEU A 13 6.09 -5.63 8.09
N ALA A 14 6.59 -6.79 7.66
CA ALA A 14 6.01 -7.54 6.54
C ALA A 14 4.54 -7.90 6.83
N VAL A 15 4.24 -8.37 8.05
CA VAL A 15 2.89 -8.73 8.50
C VAL A 15 2.00 -7.50 8.60
N ILE A 16 2.47 -6.40 9.21
CA ILE A 16 1.70 -5.16 9.34
C ILE A 16 1.29 -4.62 7.96
N PHE A 17 2.24 -4.54 7.02
CA PHE A 17 1.94 -4.06 5.67
C PHE A 17 1.05 -5.03 4.88
N ALA A 18 1.21 -6.35 5.08
CA ALA A 18 0.32 -7.33 4.47
C ALA A 18 -1.13 -7.16 4.95
N VAL A 19 -1.34 -6.91 6.24
CA VAL A 19 -2.67 -6.65 6.82
C VAL A 19 -3.25 -5.32 6.34
N LEU A 20 -2.42 -4.30 6.12
CA LEU A 20 -2.86 -3.00 5.60
C LEU A 20 -3.19 -3.00 4.10
N SER A 21 -2.58 -3.90 3.33
CA SER A 21 -2.78 -4.02 1.87
C SER A 21 -4.25 -4.16 1.43
N PRO A 22 -5.11 -5.03 2.01
CA PRO A 22 -6.51 -5.10 1.61
C PRO A 22 -7.26 -3.77 1.84
N PHE A 23 -6.93 -3.02 2.90
CA PHE A 23 -7.57 -1.73 3.17
C PHE A 23 -7.20 -0.69 2.11
N THR A 24 -5.94 -0.64 1.67
CA THR A 24 -5.53 0.29 0.62
C THR A 24 -6.10 -0.09 -0.74
N LEU A 25 -6.20 -1.39 -1.04
CA LEU A 25 -6.86 -1.89 -2.25
C LEU A 25 -8.35 -1.53 -2.30
N ILE A 26 -9.09 -1.76 -1.20
CA ILE A 26 -10.51 -1.44 -1.11
C ILE A 26 -10.74 0.07 -1.26
N MET A 27 -9.95 0.89 -0.57
CA MET A 27 -10.06 2.35 -0.67
C MET A 27 -9.67 2.88 -2.05
N GLY A 28 -8.65 2.30 -2.68
CA GLY A 28 -8.28 2.57 -4.07
C GLY A 28 -9.43 2.25 -5.03
N TYR A 29 -10.03 1.07 -4.91
CA TYR A 29 -11.17 0.68 -5.73
C TYR A 29 -12.39 1.59 -5.52
N TYR A 30 -12.73 1.90 -4.26
CA TYR A 30 -13.84 2.79 -3.93
C TYR A 30 -13.64 4.19 -4.50
N SER A 31 -12.44 4.78 -4.34
CA SER A 31 -12.13 6.10 -4.86
C SER A 31 -12.21 6.17 -6.39
N ARG A 32 -11.69 5.16 -7.10
CA ARG A 32 -11.83 5.06 -8.57
C ARG A 32 -13.28 4.96 -9.00
N ARG A 33 -14.08 4.15 -8.31
CA ARG A 33 -15.51 3.98 -8.59
C ARG A 33 -16.27 5.29 -8.41
N ARG A 34 -15.97 6.05 -7.34
CA ARG A 34 -16.59 7.36 -7.08
C ARG A 34 -16.20 8.39 -8.13
N PHE A 35 -14.91 8.47 -8.49
CA PHE A 35 -14.44 9.34 -9.57
C PHE A 35 -15.12 9.02 -10.91
N HIS A 36 -15.24 7.74 -11.25
CA HIS A 36 -15.91 7.33 -12.49
C HIS A 36 -17.41 7.64 -12.48
N ALA A 37 -18.06 7.66 -11.30
CA ALA A 37 -19.45 8.08 -11.17
C ALA A 37 -19.59 9.60 -11.39
N LEU A 38 -18.66 10.41 -10.89
CA LEU A 38 -18.62 11.86 -11.11
C LEU A 38 -18.39 12.20 -12.58
N LEU A 39 -17.50 11.48 -13.27
CA LEU A 39 -17.29 11.64 -14.71
C LEU A 39 -18.53 11.34 -15.58
N LYS A 40 -19.49 10.57 -15.06
CA LYS A 40 -20.75 10.24 -15.75
C LYS A 40 -21.89 11.20 -15.39
N ALA A 41 -21.70 12.07 -14.40
CA ALA A 41 -22.70 13.03 -13.98
C ALA A 41 -22.80 14.18 -15.01
N PRO A 42 -23.96 14.87 -15.10
CA PRO A 42 -24.10 16.04 -15.95
C PRO A 42 -23.08 17.12 -15.55
N LEU A 43 -22.44 17.75 -16.55
CA LEU A 43 -21.45 18.80 -16.31
C LEU A 43 -22.09 19.99 -15.60
N ASN A 44 -21.63 20.24 -14.38
CA ASN A 44 -21.94 21.41 -13.56
C ASN A 44 -20.64 21.87 -12.87
N GLU A 45 -20.49 23.16 -12.57
CA GLU A 45 -19.27 23.70 -11.94
C GLU A 45 -18.93 22.98 -10.63
N GLU A 46 -19.95 22.60 -9.85
CA GLU A 46 -19.79 21.82 -8.61
C GLU A 46 -19.21 20.42 -8.88
N VAL A 47 -19.67 19.75 -9.94
CA VAL A 47 -19.21 18.41 -10.33
C VAL A 47 -17.77 18.46 -10.85
N GLU A 48 -17.40 19.54 -11.56
CA GLU A 48 -16.04 19.73 -12.06
C GLU A 48 -15.04 19.93 -10.90
N GLN A 49 -15.39 20.75 -9.91
CA GLN A 49 -14.59 20.91 -8.69
C GLN A 49 -14.44 19.61 -7.92
N GLU A 50 -15.55 18.88 -7.68
CA GLU A 50 -15.49 17.58 -7.00
C GLU A 50 -14.62 16.59 -7.79
N THR A 51 -14.74 16.56 -9.12
CA THR A 51 -13.96 15.66 -9.98
C THR A 51 -12.47 15.91 -9.82
N HIS A 52 -12.04 17.18 -9.78
CA HIS A 52 -10.62 17.52 -9.59
C HIS A 52 -10.10 17.09 -8.20
N ASP A 53 -10.90 17.29 -7.15
CA ASP A 53 -10.56 16.82 -5.80
C ASP A 53 -10.43 15.30 -5.70
N TRP A 54 -11.32 14.59 -6.41
CA TRP A 54 -11.30 13.13 -6.47
C TRP A 54 -10.16 12.59 -7.33
N GLU A 55 -9.74 13.30 -8.37
CA GLU A 55 -8.55 12.96 -9.17
C GLU A 55 -7.29 12.88 -8.30
N HIS A 56 -7.05 13.92 -7.48
CA HIS A 56 -5.91 13.94 -6.54
C HIS A 56 -6.01 12.84 -5.48
N ARG A 57 -7.22 12.49 -5.04
CA ARG A 57 -7.43 11.38 -4.10
C ARG A 57 -7.16 10.03 -4.75
N VAL A 58 -7.68 9.78 -5.95
CA VAL A 58 -7.47 8.53 -6.70
C VAL A 58 -5.98 8.33 -6.98
N ARG A 59 -5.26 9.38 -7.35
CA ARG A 59 -3.81 9.31 -7.58
C ARG A 59 -3.05 8.91 -6.32
N ARG A 60 -3.37 9.52 -5.16
CA ARG A 60 -2.76 9.16 -3.86
C ARG A 60 -3.05 7.72 -3.46
N TRP A 61 -4.30 7.28 -3.59
CA TRP A 61 -4.67 5.90 -3.27
C TRP A 61 -4.04 4.89 -4.21
N THR A 62 -3.89 5.21 -5.49
CA THR A 62 -3.19 4.36 -6.45
C THR A 62 -1.72 4.19 -6.07
N ILE A 63 -1.04 5.26 -5.63
CA ILE A 63 0.35 5.16 -5.16
C ILE A 63 0.45 4.28 -3.91
N LEU A 64 -0.45 4.46 -2.94
CA LEU A 64 -0.53 3.65 -1.72
C LEU A 64 -0.86 2.17 -2.01
N GLU A 65 -1.69 1.91 -3.01
CA GLU A 65 -2.06 0.57 -3.48
C GLU A 65 -0.83 -0.23 -3.92
N PHE A 66 0.18 0.43 -4.52
CA PHE A 66 1.43 -0.21 -4.91
C PHE A 66 2.48 -0.21 -3.80
N LEU A 67 2.60 0.89 -3.05
CA LEU A 67 3.64 1.04 -2.02
C LEU A 67 3.45 0.07 -0.86
N VAL A 68 2.23 -0.08 -0.34
CA VAL A 68 1.96 -0.90 0.85
C VAL A 68 2.29 -2.39 0.63
N PRO A 69 1.76 -3.06 -0.41
CA PRO A 69 2.16 -4.44 -0.69
C PRO A 69 3.64 -4.53 -1.10
N GLY A 70 4.18 -3.54 -1.82
CA GLY A 70 5.60 -3.49 -2.17
C GLY A 70 6.51 -3.51 -0.94
N LEU A 71 6.20 -2.69 0.08
CA LEU A 71 6.92 -2.65 1.35
C LEU A 71 6.78 -3.96 2.14
N SER A 72 5.60 -4.61 2.10
CA SER A 72 5.41 -5.93 2.71
C SER A 72 6.36 -6.96 2.08
N ILE A 73 6.40 -7.03 0.74
CA ILE A 73 7.25 -7.96 0.00
C ILE A 73 8.73 -7.68 0.26
N LEU A 74 9.16 -6.42 0.22
CA LEU A 74 10.55 -6.05 0.50
C LEU A 74 10.97 -6.42 1.93
N SER A 75 10.09 -6.18 2.91
CA SER A 75 10.33 -6.55 4.31
C SER A 75 10.43 -8.06 4.48
N PHE A 76 9.58 -8.83 3.77
CA PHE A 76 9.63 -10.29 3.76
C PHE A 76 10.91 -10.83 3.10
N ILE A 77 11.34 -10.25 1.98
CA ILE A 77 12.62 -10.61 1.34
C ILE A 77 13.79 -10.30 2.27
N ALA A 78 13.81 -9.13 2.90
CA ALA A 78 14.83 -8.77 3.87
C ALA A 78 14.86 -9.77 5.05
N TRP A 79 13.69 -10.16 5.56
CA TRP A 79 13.57 -11.20 6.58
C TRP A 79 14.16 -12.54 6.13
N LEU A 80 13.87 -12.99 4.90
CA LEU A 80 14.43 -14.24 4.35
C LEU A 80 15.96 -14.18 4.24
N VAL A 81 16.51 -13.08 3.73
CA VAL A 81 17.96 -12.88 3.60
C VAL A 81 18.63 -12.92 4.97
N LEU A 82 18.09 -12.18 5.96
CA LEU A 82 18.62 -12.19 7.32
C LEU A 82 18.53 -13.58 7.97
N SER A 83 17.44 -14.32 7.71
CA SER A 83 17.27 -15.68 8.21
C SER A 83 18.32 -16.63 7.64
N HIS A 84 18.58 -16.55 6.34
CA HIS A 84 19.63 -17.32 5.67
C HIS A 84 21.03 -17.02 6.19
N LEU A 85 21.37 -15.74 6.36
CA LEU A 85 22.66 -15.33 6.93
C LEU A 85 22.84 -15.83 8.36
N SER A 86 21.77 -15.85 9.16
CA SER A 86 21.84 -16.39 10.53
C SER A 86 22.03 -17.91 10.59
N ALA A 87 21.60 -18.64 9.54
CA ALA A 87 21.73 -20.11 9.47
C ALA A 87 23.05 -20.59 8.88
N GLY A 88 23.75 -19.76 8.09
CA GLY A 88 25.08 -20.09 7.54
C GLY A 88 26.26 -19.79 8.47
N VAL A 89 26.00 -19.21 9.65
CA VAL A 89 27.01 -18.82 10.65
C VAL A 89 27.05 -19.80 11.84
N SER A 90 26.19 -20.83 11.83
CA SER A 90 26.19 -21.96 12.79
C SER A 90 26.89 -23.19 12.20
#